data_AF-A4VJK7-F1
#
_entry.id   AF-A4VJK7-F1
#
_cell.length_a   1.000
_cell.length_b   1.000
_cell.length_c   1.000
_cell.angle_alpha   90.00
_cell.angle_beta   90.00
_cell.angle_gamma   90.00
#
_symmetry.space_group_name_H-M   'P 1'
#
loop_
_entity.id
_entity.type
_entity.pdbx_description
1 polymer ?
#
loop_
_entity_poly.entity_id
_entity_poly.type
_entity_poly.pdbx_seq_one_letter_code
_entity_poly.pdbx_strand_id
1 'polypeptide(L)'
;MEIQMASAPKGATLRGITPPGTDEYIRALRTIEPEITALQRDMLIAHARFPGHACTMTQLAALVGKASFQVANIQYGRLGGKLITALGIPSPKWKVYAIAGFDDDPETGESRACMYPEVKAALQQMGWISGEASNEAPRLSELQSVAKHAVPTPDVGMLSINEVITTLQQRGFTKPAQSGLKVVRLDHPDLASPVYVKQSSSIHARLQAPLVLHPQYEADVQDLLSLPGIARGHTRYYHNSNLRGFPKRRNGGASDIAYGVDVGFHNSAALLMLVDQLLGESRTLVSNSEHSADLAQVLPEDIALTDTERDALIKARVGQSGYRDELLGYWGGCAVTDCCVPTLLRASHIKPWRAASGAERLDKFNGLLLTPNLDLAFDQGLISFDDHGQILLGEDLDPDSARALNITPDLRLRQIDPRHRGYLAWHRDNLFRK
;
A
#
# COMPACT_ATOMS: atom_id res chain seq x y z
N MET A 1 19.74 -55.92 0.20
CA MET A 1 19.60 -54.76 1.11
C MET A 1 19.09 -53.62 0.25
N GLU A 2 17.77 -53.56 0.09
CA GLU A 2 17.08 -52.56 -0.74
C GLU A 2 17.13 -51.20 -0.03
N ILE A 3 17.68 -50.20 -0.70
CA ILE A 3 17.70 -48.83 -0.20
C ILE A 3 16.31 -48.24 -0.46
N GLN A 4 15.56 -48.13 0.62
CA GLN A 4 14.22 -47.57 0.70
C GLN A 4 14.24 -46.12 0.19
N MET A 5 13.59 -45.87 -0.94
CA MET A 5 13.36 -44.52 -1.44
C MET A 5 12.51 -43.75 -0.43
N ALA A 6 13.11 -42.74 0.19
CA ALA A 6 12.43 -41.82 1.08
C ALA A 6 11.29 -41.11 0.31
N SER A 7 10.07 -41.25 0.83
CA SER A 7 8.89 -40.59 0.30
C SER A 7 9.09 -39.07 0.27
N ALA A 8 8.78 -38.45 -0.87
CA ALA A 8 8.75 -37.00 -1.03
C ALA A 8 7.93 -36.33 0.09
N PRO A 9 8.35 -35.15 0.59
CA PRO A 9 7.61 -34.44 1.61
C PRO A 9 6.20 -34.12 1.11
N LYS A 10 5.20 -34.33 1.96
CA LYS A 10 3.78 -34.03 1.70
C LYS A 10 3.66 -32.59 1.20
N GLY A 11 3.34 -32.44 -0.09
CA GLY A 11 3.27 -31.15 -0.77
C GLY A 11 2.24 -30.22 -0.13
N ALA A 12 2.54 -28.91 -0.13
CA ALA A 12 1.61 -27.88 0.28
C ALA A 12 0.29 -28.01 -0.50
N THR A 13 -0.84 -27.91 0.20
CA THR A 13 -2.17 -28.00 -0.42
C THR A 13 -2.35 -26.83 -1.38
N LEU A 14 -2.36 -27.11 -2.70
CA LEU A 14 -2.54 -26.08 -3.72
C LEU A 14 -3.95 -25.47 -3.59
N ARG A 15 -4.02 -24.15 -3.34
CA ARG A 15 -5.28 -23.39 -3.25
C ARG A 15 -5.71 -22.96 -4.66
N GLY A 16 -6.91 -23.31 -5.11
CA GLY A 16 -7.40 -22.91 -6.43
C GLY A 16 -8.72 -23.56 -6.79
N ILE A 17 -9.04 -23.59 -8.08
CA ILE A 17 -10.13 -24.40 -8.65
C ILE A 17 -9.58 -25.72 -9.21
N THR A 18 -10.47 -26.66 -9.49
CA THR A 18 -10.17 -27.78 -10.40
C THR A 18 -10.08 -27.22 -11.83
N PRO A 19 -8.91 -27.30 -12.50
CA PRO A 19 -8.77 -26.78 -13.85
C PRO A 19 -9.58 -27.61 -14.86
N PRO A 20 -10.23 -26.97 -15.85
CA PRO A 20 -10.76 -27.66 -17.04
C PRO A 20 -9.65 -28.35 -17.85
N GLY A 21 -10.05 -29.20 -18.81
CA GLY A 21 -9.10 -29.92 -19.66
C GLY A 21 -8.36 -29.01 -20.66
N THR A 22 -7.22 -29.50 -21.17
CA THR A 22 -6.38 -28.78 -22.15
C THR A 22 -7.16 -28.28 -23.37
N ASP A 23 -8.04 -29.11 -23.95
CA ASP A 23 -8.84 -28.74 -25.13
C ASP A 23 -9.84 -27.61 -24.84
N GLU A 24 -10.35 -27.55 -23.61
CA GLU A 24 -11.24 -26.47 -23.15
C GLU A 24 -10.46 -25.16 -23.05
N TYR A 25 -9.24 -25.19 -22.47
CA TYR A 25 -8.35 -24.05 -22.45
C TYR A 25 -7.95 -23.59 -23.85
N ILE A 26 -7.70 -24.48 -24.81
CA ILE A 26 -7.40 -24.12 -26.20
C ILE A 26 -8.58 -23.36 -26.82
N ARG A 27 -9.80 -23.88 -26.68
CA ARG A 27 -11.02 -23.20 -27.19
C ARG A 27 -11.21 -21.84 -26.53
N ALA A 28 -11.05 -21.75 -25.22
CA ALA A 28 -11.20 -20.51 -24.47
C ALA A 28 -10.13 -19.47 -24.85
N LEU A 29 -8.87 -19.88 -24.94
CA LEU A 29 -7.75 -19.02 -25.33
C LEU A 29 -7.92 -18.48 -26.75
N ARG A 30 -8.31 -19.32 -27.72
CA ARG A 30 -8.64 -18.87 -29.09
C ARG A 30 -9.80 -17.87 -29.12
N THR A 31 -10.79 -18.07 -28.26
CA THR A 31 -11.95 -17.17 -28.16
C THR A 31 -11.54 -15.79 -27.65
N ILE A 32 -10.68 -15.72 -26.64
CA ILE A 32 -10.26 -14.45 -26.02
C ILE A 32 -9.04 -13.82 -26.70
N GLU A 33 -8.35 -14.54 -27.58
CA GLU A 33 -7.13 -14.10 -28.25
C GLU A 33 -7.24 -12.70 -28.91
N PRO A 34 -8.34 -12.35 -29.59
CA PRO A 34 -8.52 -11.00 -30.15
C PRO A 34 -8.67 -9.90 -29.09
N GLU A 35 -8.99 -10.27 -27.84
CA GLU A 35 -9.31 -9.33 -26.76
C GLU A 35 -8.21 -9.20 -25.69
N ILE A 36 -7.20 -10.06 -25.72
CA ILE A 36 -6.07 -9.98 -24.78
C ILE A 36 -5.00 -9.04 -25.32
N THR A 37 -4.42 -8.25 -24.42
CA THR A 37 -3.33 -7.33 -24.76
C THR A 37 -2.02 -8.08 -24.96
N ALA A 38 -1.06 -7.48 -25.69
CA ALA A 38 0.30 -8.00 -25.81
C ALA A 38 0.93 -8.28 -24.43
N LEU A 39 0.77 -7.35 -23.48
CA LEU A 39 1.25 -7.52 -22.11
C LEU A 39 0.65 -8.76 -21.42
N GLN A 40 -0.65 -9.03 -21.58
CA GLN A 40 -1.29 -10.20 -20.99
C GLN A 40 -0.79 -11.51 -21.62
N ARG A 41 -0.57 -11.50 -22.94
CA ARG A 41 0.03 -12.62 -23.68
C ARG A 41 1.47 -12.88 -23.21
N ASP A 42 2.28 -11.83 -23.10
CA ASP A 42 3.68 -11.93 -22.65
C ASP A 42 3.76 -12.47 -21.22
N MET A 43 2.86 -12.03 -20.33
CA MET A 43 2.77 -12.56 -18.97
C MET A 43 2.43 -14.06 -18.95
N LEU A 44 1.49 -14.49 -19.78
CA LEU A 44 1.08 -15.90 -19.86
C LEU A 44 2.25 -16.77 -20.35
N ILE A 45 2.99 -16.29 -21.37
CA ILE A 45 4.19 -16.94 -21.90
C ILE A 45 5.32 -16.97 -20.86
N ALA A 46 5.59 -15.84 -20.20
CA ALA A 46 6.63 -15.72 -19.19
C ALA A 46 6.39 -16.65 -18.00
N HIS A 47 5.16 -16.71 -17.50
CA HIS A 47 4.78 -17.63 -16.43
C HIS A 47 4.93 -19.08 -16.88
N ALA A 48 4.46 -19.44 -18.08
CA ALA A 48 4.60 -20.80 -18.60
C ALA A 48 6.07 -21.23 -18.81
N ARG A 49 6.99 -20.28 -19.02
CA ARG A 49 8.43 -20.54 -19.16
C ARG A 49 9.20 -20.48 -17.84
N PHE A 50 8.59 -19.95 -16.78
CA PHE A 50 9.28 -19.83 -15.49
C PHE A 50 9.58 -21.22 -14.90
N PRO A 51 10.74 -21.41 -14.22
CA PRO A 51 11.08 -22.68 -13.59
C PRO A 51 9.95 -23.23 -12.72
N GLY A 52 9.59 -24.49 -12.92
CA GLY A 52 8.47 -25.14 -12.22
C GLY A 52 7.08 -24.57 -12.53
N HIS A 53 6.98 -23.61 -13.46
CA HIS A 53 5.75 -22.87 -13.79
C HIS A 53 5.11 -22.20 -12.57
N ALA A 54 5.95 -21.85 -11.59
CA ALA A 54 5.55 -21.31 -10.30
C ALA A 54 6.32 -20.03 -10.01
N CYS A 55 5.66 -18.88 -10.00
CA CYS A 55 6.29 -17.59 -9.76
C CYS A 55 5.44 -16.69 -8.86
N THR A 56 6.10 -15.78 -8.13
CA THR A 56 5.40 -14.72 -7.43
C THR A 56 4.96 -13.63 -8.41
N MET A 57 3.94 -12.85 -8.05
CA MET A 57 3.47 -11.75 -8.91
C MET A 57 4.55 -10.67 -9.11
N THR A 58 5.48 -10.54 -8.17
CA THR A 58 6.65 -9.68 -8.30
C THR A 58 7.60 -10.19 -9.39
N GLN A 59 7.91 -11.48 -9.37
CA GLN A 59 8.73 -12.12 -10.40
C GLN A 59 8.05 -12.04 -11.76
N LEU A 60 6.74 -12.32 -11.84
CA LEU A 60 5.98 -12.24 -13.07
C LEU A 60 5.98 -10.81 -13.67
N ALA A 61 5.84 -9.79 -12.83
CA ALA A 61 5.93 -8.40 -13.26
C ALA A 61 7.32 -8.08 -13.83
N ALA A 62 8.39 -8.52 -13.15
CA ALA A 62 9.76 -8.30 -13.58
C ALA A 62 10.04 -8.94 -14.96
N LEU A 63 9.54 -10.17 -15.21
CA LEU A 63 9.72 -10.88 -16.48
C LEU A 63 9.13 -10.14 -17.69
N VAL A 64 8.10 -9.31 -17.48
CA VAL A 64 7.47 -8.51 -18.54
C VAL A 64 7.83 -7.03 -18.46
N GLY A 65 8.94 -6.70 -17.79
CA GLY A 65 9.46 -5.34 -17.69
C GLY A 65 8.53 -4.38 -16.94
N LYS A 66 7.80 -4.88 -15.92
CA LYS A 66 6.94 -4.08 -15.06
C LYS A 66 7.51 -4.02 -13.65
N ALA A 67 7.60 -2.80 -13.12
CA ALA A 67 8.22 -2.54 -11.81
C ALA A 67 7.38 -2.96 -10.60
N SER A 68 6.09 -3.28 -10.78
CA SER A 68 5.19 -3.60 -9.66
C SER A 68 4.36 -4.86 -9.91
N PHE A 69 4.34 -5.72 -8.89
CA PHE A 69 3.47 -6.89 -8.80
C PHE A 69 1.97 -6.55 -8.95
N GLN A 70 1.57 -5.30 -8.68
CA GLN A 70 0.18 -4.83 -8.83
C GLN A 70 -0.23 -4.77 -10.30
N VAL A 71 0.70 -4.40 -11.20
CA VAL A 71 0.47 -4.44 -12.65
C VAL A 71 0.23 -5.89 -13.07
N ALA A 72 1.05 -6.81 -12.57
CA ALA A 72 0.84 -8.23 -12.82
C ALA A 72 -0.53 -8.68 -12.30
N ASN A 73 -0.86 -8.42 -11.03
CA ASN A 73 -2.16 -8.79 -10.44
C ASN A 73 -3.37 -8.29 -11.26
N ILE A 74 -3.36 -7.02 -11.69
CA ILE A 74 -4.47 -6.45 -12.46
C ILE A 74 -4.57 -7.11 -13.84
N GLN A 75 -3.46 -7.22 -14.55
CA GLN A 75 -3.46 -7.74 -15.93
C GLN A 75 -3.76 -9.24 -15.95
N TYR A 76 -3.17 -10.00 -15.03
CA TYR A 76 -3.38 -11.43 -14.87
C TYR A 76 -4.79 -11.75 -14.35
N GLY A 77 -5.32 -10.95 -13.42
CA GLY A 77 -6.71 -11.07 -12.97
C GLY A 77 -7.74 -10.73 -14.06
N ARG A 78 -7.46 -9.73 -14.92
CA ARG A 78 -8.29 -9.42 -16.10
C ARG A 78 -8.25 -10.56 -17.12
N LEU A 79 -7.07 -11.11 -17.39
CA LEU A 79 -6.89 -12.27 -18.26
C LEU A 79 -7.66 -13.48 -17.71
N GLY A 80 -7.54 -13.76 -16.42
CA GLY A 80 -8.29 -14.82 -15.74
C GLY A 80 -9.80 -14.61 -15.81
N GLY A 81 -10.27 -13.36 -15.71
CA GLY A 81 -11.69 -13.03 -15.90
C GLY A 81 -12.22 -13.32 -17.30
N LYS A 82 -11.41 -13.04 -18.33
CA LYS A 82 -11.74 -13.40 -19.72
C LYS A 82 -11.81 -14.91 -19.89
N LEU A 83 -10.84 -15.64 -19.33
CA LEU A 83 -10.83 -17.10 -19.34
C LEU A 83 -12.01 -17.72 -18.60
N ILE A 84 -12.38 -17.22 -17.41
CA ILE A 84 -13.57 -17.67 -16.67
C ILE A 84 -14.82 -17.58 -17.54
N THR A 85 -14.98 -16.45 -18.23
CA THR A 85 -16.13 -16.21 -19.09
C THR A 85 -16.15 -17.18 -20.27
N ALA A 86 -15.00 -17.38 -20.92
CA ALA A 86 -14.88 -18.27 -22.08
C ALA A 86 -14.95 -19.77 -21.72
N LEU A 87 -14.50 -20.16 -20.53
CA LEU A 87 -14.56 -21.53 -20.01
C LEU A 87 -15.93 -21.89 -19.40
N GLY A 88 -16.78 -20.89 -19.11
CA GLY A 88 -18.08 -21.13 -18.48
C GLY A 88 -18.00 -21.65 -17.05
N ILE A 89 -16.87 -21.42 -16.35
CA ILE A 89 -16.69 -21.88 -14.96
C ILE A 89 -17.30 -20.90 -13.94
N PRO A 90 -17.74 -21.36 -12.76
CA PRO A 90 -18.24 -20.49 -11.70
C PRO A 90 -17.20 -19.46 -11.30
N SER A 91 -17.56 -18.18 -11.23
CA SER A 91 -16.63 -17.08 -10.94
C SER A 91 -15.99 -17.25 -9.55
N PRO A 92 -14.73 -17.68 -9.44
CA PRO A 92 -14.07 -17.83 -8.16
C PRO A 92 -13.82 -16.45 -7.51
N LYS A 93 -13.56 -16.46 -6.19
CA LYS A 93 -13.21 -15.25 -5.43
C LYS A 93 -12.05 -14.47 -6.07
N TRP A 94 -11.06 -15.19 -6.61
CA TRP A 94 -9.91 -14.61 -7.30
C TRP A 94 -9.85 -15.10 -8.74
N LYS A 95 -10.00 -14.18 -9.69
CA LYS A 95 -10.10 -14.51 -11.13
C LYS A 95 -8.85 -15.18 -11.70
N VAL A 96 -7.69 -14.96 -11.07
CA VAL A 96 -6.42 -15.61 -11.42
C VAL A 96 -6.47 -17.14 -11.28
N TYR A 97 -7.40 -17.69 -10.49
CA TYR A 97 -7.62 -19.13 -10.39
C TYR A 97 -8.12 -19.76 -11.69
N ALA A 98 -8.45 -19.00 -12.74
CA ALA A 98 -8.62 -19.59 -14.08
C ALA A 98 -7.30 -19.96 -14.75
N ILE A 99 -6.15 -19.56 -14.20
CA ILE A 99 -4.84 -19.70 -14.83
C ILE A 99 -3.89 -20.51 -13.95
N ALA A 100 -3.93 -20.29 -12.64
CA ALA A 100 -2.97 -20.85 -11.70
C ALA A 100 -3.61 -21.13 -10.33
N GLY A 101 -3.18 -22.23 -9.70
CA GLY A 101 -3.35 -22.42 -8.26
C GLY A 101 -2.26 -21.68 -7.48
N PHE A 102 -2.33 -21.70 -6.15
CA PHE A 102 -1.34 -21.04 -5.30
C PHE A 102 -0.85 -21.96 -4.20
N ASP A 103 0.47 -21.99 -4.03
CA ASP A 103 1.13 -22.52 -2.85
C ASP A 103 1.83 -21.38 -2.10
N ASP A 104 2.39 -21.73 -0.94
CA ASP A 104 3.29 -20.86 -0.20
C ASP A 104 4.68 -21.45 -0.35
N ASP A 105 5.64 -20.64 -0.80
CA ASP A 105 7.03 -21.05 -0.96
C ASP A 105 7.58 -21.51 0.40
N PRO A 106 8.10 -22.74 0.51
CA PRO A 106 8.49 -23.31 1.80
C PRO A 106 9.72 -22.62 2.43
N GLU A 107 10.52 -21.89 1.64
CA GLU A 107 11.73 -21.20 2.12
C GLU A 107 11.44 -19.74 2.48
N THR A 108 10.63 -19.06 1.67
CA THR A 108 10.38 -17.61 1.78
C THR A 108 9.02 -17.27 2.37
N GLY A 109 8.07 -18.20 2.36
CA GLY A 109 6.67 -17.98 2.74
C GLY A 109 5.90 -17.11 1.74
N GLU A 110 6.50 -16.72 0.62
CA GLU A 110 5.82 -15.93 -0.41
C GLU A 110 4.81 -16.79 -1.19
N SER A 111 3.62 -16.24 -1.45
CA SER A 111 2.62 -16.98 -2.22
C SER A 111 2.97 -16.99 -3.70
N ARG A 112 3.18 -18.18 -4.25
CA ARG A 112 3.51 -18.38 -5.67
C ARG A 112 2.27 -18.78 -6.43
N ALA A 113 2.09 -18.21 -7.61
CA ALA A 113 1.12 -18.69 -8.56
C ALA A 113 1.74 -19.86 -9.33
N CYS A 114 1.12 -21.02 -9.26
CA CYS A 114 1.53 -22.24 -9.96
C CYS A 114 0.57 -22.48 -11.12
N MET A 115 1.03 -22.22 -12.34
CA MET A 115 0.22 -22.40 -13.55
C MET A 115 -0.26 -23.85 -13.67
N TYR A 116 -1.54 -24.01 -14.04
CA TYR A 116 -2.09 -25.33 -14.26
C TYR A 116 -1.42 -26.03 -15.46
N PRO A 117 -1.07 -27.32 -15.35
CA PRO A 117 -0.47 -28.08 -16.45
C PRO A 117 -1.28 -28.02 -17.74
N GLU A 118 -2.62 -27.99 -17.65
CA GLU A 118 -3.56 -27.92 -18.76
C GLU A 118 -3.44 -26.58 -19.52
N VAL A 119 -3.22 -25.48 -18.80
CA VAL A 119 -2.97 -24.15 -19.40
C VAL A 119 -1.66 -24.17 -20.17
N LYS A 120 -0.59 -24.70 -19.57
CA LYS A 120 0.72 -24.82 -20.24
C LYS A 120 0.60 -25.68 -21.51
N ALA A 121 -0.03 -26.84 -21.41
CA ALA A 121 -0.23 -27.74 -22.55
C ALA A 121 -1.02 -27.04 -23.68
N ALA A 122 -2.04 -26.25 -23.33
CA ALA A 122 -2.79 -25.46 -24.30
C ALA A 122 -1.89 -24.43 -25.02
N LEU A 123 -1.03 -23.71 -24.28
CA LEU A 123 -0.09 -22.74 -24.86
C LEU A 123 0.93 -23.40 -25.79
N GLN A 124 1.38 -24.62 -25.47
CA GLN A 124 2.26 -25.41 -26.34
C GLN A 124 1.57 -25.80 -27.64
N GLN A 125 0.36 -26.36 -27.55
CA GLN A 125 -0.41 -26.79 -28.73
C GLN A 125 -0.88 -25.61 -29.60
N MET A 126 -1.09 -24.45 -29.00
CA MET A 126 -1.37 -23.20 -29.72
C MET A 126 -0.12 -22.55 -30.33
N GLY A 127 1.07 -23.10 -30.09
CA GLY A 127 2.33 -22.58 -30.61
C GLY A 127 2.79 -21.27 -29.96
N TRP A 128 2.23 -20.89 -28.81
CA TRP A 128 2.65 -19.68 -28.07
C TRP A 128 3.96 -19.91 -27.30
N ILE A 129 4.25 -21.18 -26.98
CA ILE A 129 5.53 -21.61 -26.40
C ILE A 129 6.03 -22.87 -27.11
N SER A 130 7.33 -22.93 -27.41
CA SER A 130 7.96 -24.09 -28.05
C SER A 130 8.00 -25.30 -27.10
N GLY A 131 7.88 -26.51 -27.65
CA GLY A 131 8.06 -27.75 -26.90
C GLY A 131 9.52 -27.96 -26.50
N GLU A 132 9.78 -27.89 -25.20
CA GLU A 132 11.03 -28.22 -24.48
C GLU A 132 12.24 -27.27 -24.61
N ALA A 133 12.89 -27.15 -23.45
CA ALA A 133 13.84 -26.13 -23.02
C ALA A 133 15.15 -26.04 -23.82
N SER A 134 15.57 -24.82 -24.17
CA SER A 134 16.99 -24.49 -24.13
C SER A 134 17.39 -24.37 -22.66
N ASN A 135 18.23 -25.28 -22.21
CA ASN A 135 18.71 -25.48 -20.84
C ASN A 135 19.68 -24.38 -20.36
N GLU A 136 19.50 -23.14 -20.80
CA GLU A 136 20.24 -21.98 -20.31
C GLU A 136 19.27 -21.11 -19.50
N ALA A 137 19.16 -21.42 -18.21
CA ALA A 137 18.56 -20.52 -17.26
C ALA A 137 19.40 -19.23 -17.22
N PRO A 138 18.80 -18.03 -17.38
CA PRO A 138 19.50 -16.82 -16.93
C PRO A 138 19.70 -16.99 -15.43
N ARG A 139 20.97 -17.01 -14.99
CA ARG A 139 21.26 -17.20 -13.57
C ARG A 139 20.60 -16.05 -12.81
N LEU A 140 19.96 -16.33 -11.68
CA LEU A 140 19.38 -15.31 -10.78
C LEU A 140 20.38 -14.17 -10.47
N SER A 141 21.68 -14.46 -10.52
CA SER A 141 22.78 -13.51 -10.37
C SER A 141 22.89 -12.46 -11.50
N GLU A 142 22.45 -12.77 -12.72
CA GLU A 142 22.52 -11.85 -13.88
C GLU A 142 21.34 -10.89 -13.91
N LEU A 143 20.14 -11.32 -13.49
CA LEU A 143 18.99 -10.41 -13.31
C LEU A 143 19.20 -9.44 -12.14
N GLN A 144 19.98 -9.85 -11.13
CA GLN A 144 20.37 -8.98 -10.01
C GLN A 144 21.56 -8.05 -10.33
N SER A 145 22.36 -8.35 -11.36
CA SER A 145 23.54 -7.53 -11.72
C SER A 145 23.20 -6.38 -12.67
N VAL A 146 22.21 -6.55 -13.56
CA VAL A 146 21.67 -5.47 -14.42
C VAL A 146 21.03 -4.36 -13.58
N ALA A 147 20.45 -4.70 -12.42
CA ALA A 147 19.90 -3.73 -11.47
C ALA A 147 20.96 -2.95 -10.68
N LYS A 148 22.24 -3.37 -10.68
CA LYS A 148 23.29 -2.77 -9.84
C LYS A 148 24.23 -1.81 -10.56
N HIS A 149 24.22 -1.73 -11.90
CA HIS A 149 25.21 -0.95 -12.67
C HIS A 149 24.63 -0.02 -13.74
N ALA A 150 23.35 0.32 -13.70
CA ALA A 150 22.83 1.44 -14.48
C ALA A 150 23.10 2.76 -13.74
N VAL A 151 23.90 3.63 -14.35
CA VAL A 151 24.08 5.03 -13.95
C VAL A 151 22.70 5.67 -13.76
N PRO A 152 22.40 6.32 -12.61
CA PRO A 152 21.06 6.78 -12.31
C PRO A 152 20.69 7.95 -13.23
N THR A 153 19.76 7.67 -14.15
CA THR A 153 18.89 8.70 -14.75
C THR A 153 17.48 8.43 -14.22
N PRO A 154 16.78 9.45 -13.66
CA PRO A 154 15.58 9.22 -12.86
C PRO A 154 14.35 9.01 -13.76
N ASP A 155 13.82 7.78 -13.81
CA ASP A 155 12.51 7.50 -14.38
C ASP A 155 11.46 7.44 -13.25
N VAL A 156 10.70 8.54 -13.15
CA VAL A 156 9.89 8.90 -11.98
C VAL A 156 8.43 8.52 -12.23
N GLY A 157 7.98 7.42 -11.62
CA GLY A 157 6.57 7.03 -11.65
C GLY A 157 5.65 8.09 -11.04
N MET A 158 4.37 8.10 -11.42
CA MET A 158 3.35 8.99 -10.88
C MET A 158 3.34 9.01 -9.34
N LEU A 159 3.04 10.15 -8.73
CA LEU A 159 2.76 10.24 -7.30
C LEU A 159 1.59 9.33 -6.95
N SER A 160 1.72 8.64 -5.82
CA SER A 160 0.65 7.88 -5.21
C SER A 160 -0.44 8.80 -4.65
N ILE A 161 -1.63 8.25 -4.45
CA ILE A 161 -2.74 8.95 -3.79
C ILE A 161 -2.30 9.54 -2.44
N ASN A 162 -1.49 8.82 -1.67
CA ASN A 162 -0.98 9.28 -0.38
C ASN A 162 -0.02 10.47 -0.53
N GLU A 163 0.90 10.43 -1.49
CA GLU A 163 1.83 11.54 -1.75
C GLU A 163 1.02 12.79 -2.14
N VAL A 164 0.04 12.65 -3.03
CA VAL A 164 -0.83 13.77 -3.43
C VAL A 164 -1.61 14.35 -2.24
N ILE A 165 -2.23 13.50 -1.41
CA ILE A 165 -2.98 13.97 -0.22
C ILE A 165 -2.04 14.62 0.79
N THR A 166 -0.88 14.02 1.07
CA THR A 166 0.06 14.53 2.07
C THR A 166 0.61 15.89 1.65
N THR A 167 0.99 16.04 0.38
CA THR A 167 1.47 17.32 -0.15
C THR A 167 0.39 18.41 -0.09
N LEU A 168 -0.87 18.08 -0.40
CA LEU A 168 -1.98 19.03 -0.23
C LEU A 168 -2.17 19.41 1.25
N GLN A 169 -2.12 18.44 2.17
CA GLN A 169 -2.26 18.72 3.61
C GLN A 169 -1.12 19.59 4.17
N GLN A 170 0.11 19.37 3.70
CA GLN A 170 1.26 20.23 4.04
C GLN A 170 1.09 21.67 3.54
N ARG A 171 0.31 21.87 2.48
CA ARG A 171 -0.06 23.18 1.94
C ARG A 171 -1.42 23.68 2.46
N GLY A 172 -1.83 23.26 3.65
CA GLY A 172 -2.99 23.82 4.36
C GLY A 172 -4.34 23.22 3.98
N PHE A 173 -4.41 22.23 3.09
CA PHE A 173 -5.68 21.59 2.75
C PHE A 173 -6.13 20.66 3.88
N THR A 174 -7.40 20.74 4.26
CA THR A 174 -7.97 19.95 5.35
C THR A 174 -9.03 18.98 4.84
N LYS A 175 -9.11 17.80 5.45
CA LYS A 175 -10.11 16.78 5.09
C LYS A 175 -11.33 16.93 6.01
N PRO A 176 -12.51 17.33 5.52
CA PRO A 176 -13.71 17.39 6.33
C PRO A 176 -14.19 15.98 6.74
N ALA A 177 -14.92 15.89 7.85
CA ALA A 177 -15.37 14.64 8.45
C ALA A 177 -16.22 13.74 7.51
N GLN A 178 -16.83 14.31 6.47
CA GLN A 178 -17.59 13.57 5.45
C GLN A 178 -16.83 13.50 4.13
N SER A 179 -16.04 12.44 3.97
CA SER A 179 -15.38 12.11 2.71
C SER A 179 -16.03 10.86 2.12
N GLY A 180 -16.62 10.97 0.93
CA GLY A 180 -17.33 9.86 0.27
C GLY A 180 -16.42 8.66 -0.07
N LEU A 181 -17.02 7.48 -0.24
CA LEU A 181 -16.33 6.18 -0.38
C LEU A 181 -15.39 6.03 -1.60
N LYS A 182 -15.42 6.96 -2.57
CA LYS A 182 -14.67 6.87 -3.84
C LYS A 182 -13.75 8.07 -4.11
N VAL A 183 -13.87 9.14 -3.35
CA VAL A 183 -13.07 10.38 -3.50
C VAL A 183 -12.86 11.01 -2.13
N VAL A 184 -11.65 11.49 -1.88
CA VAL A 184 -11.32 12.30 -0.71
C VAL A 184 -11.55 13.76 -1.02
N ARG A 185 -12.47 14.40 -0.30
CA ARG A 185 -12.64 15.86 -0.34
C ARG A 185 -11.52 16.51 0.48
N LEU A 186 -10.93 17.57 -0.04
CA LEU A 186 -9.98 18.43 0.63
C LEU A 186 -10.39 19.89 0.43
N ASP A 187 -10.53 20.63 1.52
CA ASP A 187 -10.92 22.04 1.54
C ASP A 187 -9.70 22.92 1.91
N HIS A 188 -9.59 24.11 1.32
CA HIS A 188 -8.57 25.11 1.65
C HIS A 188 -9.26 26.46 1.88
N PRO A 189 -8.89 27.25 2.91
CA PRO A 189 -9.53 28.54 3.21
C PRO A 189 -9.51 29.52 2.03
N ASP A 190 -8.42 29.52 1.26
CA ASP A 190 -8.24 30.45 0.12
C ASP A 190 -8.86 29.96 -1.19
N LEU A 191 -9.50 28.78 -1.20
CA LEU A 191 -10.19 28.26 -2.39
C LEU A 191 -11.70 28.29 -2.21
N ALA A 192 -12.39 28.94 -3.15
CA ALA A 192 -13.86 28.98 -3.19
C ALA A 192 -14.52 27.61 -3.45
N SER A 193 -13.75 26.62 -3.93
CA SER A 193 -14.22 25.27 -4.22
C SER A 193 -13.23 24.22 -3.72
N PRO A 194 -13.70 23.07 -3.20
CA PRO A 194 -12.83 21.99 -2.77
C PRO A 194 -12.05 21.38 -3.94
N VAL A 195 -11.00 20.66 -3.60
CA VAL A 195 -10.38 19.67 -4.50
C VAL A 195 -10.75 18.27 -4.05
N TYR A 196 -10.70 17.32 -4.98
CA TYR A 196 -10.99 15.92 -4.71
C TYR A 196 -9.83 15.03 -5.12
N VAL A 197 -9.44 14.07 -4.29
CA VAL A 197 -8.48 13.04 -4.67
C VAL A 197 -9.20 11.72 -4.87
N LYS A 198 -9.08 11.10 -6.03
CA LYS A 198 -9.66 9.78 -6.32
C LYS A 198 -9.12 8.75 -5.33
N GLN A 199 -10.01 7.92 -4.82
CA GLN A 199 -9.61 6.81 -3.96
C GLN A 199 -9.38 5.53 -4.76
N SER A 200 -8.52 4.69 -4.21
CA SER A 200 -8.32 3.31 -4.63
C SER A 200 -8.33 2.44 -3.39
N SER A 201 -8.39 1.12 -3.56
CA SER A 201 -8.21 0.16 -2.46
C SER A 201 -6.85 0.30 -1.79
N SER A 202 -5.87 0.91 -2.46
CA SER A 202 -4.56 1.25 -1.90
C SER A 202 -4.30 2.74 -1.99
N ILE A 203 -3.90 3.35 -0.86
CA ILE A 203 -3.39 4.74 -0.81
C ILE A 203 -2.06 4.89 -1.55
N HIS A 204 -1.35 3.79 -1.82
CA HIS A 204 -0.13 3.78 -2.61
C HIS A 204 -0.40 3.62 -4.11
N ALA A 205 -1.67 3.52 -4.53
CA ALA A 205 -2.01 3.46 -5.93
C ALA A 205 -1.57 4.75 -6.63
N ARG A 206 -0.81 4.57 -7.73
CA ARG A 206 -0.30 5.64 -8.58
C ARG A 206 -1.24 5.81 -9.76
N LEU A 207 -2.35 6.52 -9.53
CA LEU A 207 -3.31 6.81 -10.58
C LEU A 207 -2.69 7.80 -11.57
N GLN A 208 -3.06 7.71 -12.85
CA GLN A 208 -2.59 8.68 -13.86
C GLN A 208 -3.08 10.11 -13.58
N ALA A 209 -4.27 10.24 -13.00
CA ALA A 209 -4.85 11.53 -12.64
C ALA A 209 -5.64 11.43 -11.32
N PRO A 210 -4.95 11.41 -10.17
CA PRO A 210 -5.56 11.26 -8.86
C PRO A 210 -6.27 12.53 -8.38
N LEU A 211 -5.80 13.73 -8.74
CA LEU A 211 -6.38 15.00 -8.28
C LEU A 211 -7.48 15.44 -9.26
N VAL A 212 -8.61 15.88 -8.72
CA VAL A 212 -9.78 16.35 -9.46
C VAL A 212 -10.10 17.76 -9.00
N LEU A 213 -10.06 18.70 -9.94
CA LEU A 213 -10.27 20.12 -9.74
C LEU A 213 -11.65 20.55 -10.24
N HIS A 214 -12.14 21.65 -9.67
CA HIS A 214 -13.38 22.26 -10.11
C HIS A 214 -13.28 22.69 -11.58
N PRO A 215 -14.31 22.52 -12.42
CA PRO A 215 -14.25 22.87 -13.85
C PRO A 215 -13.90 24.32 -14.18
N GLN A 216 -14.02 25.25 -13.22
CA GLN A 216 -13.56 26.63 -13.41
C GLN A 216 -12.07 26.74 -13.72
N TYR A 217 -11.26 25.76 -13.29
CA TYR A 217 -9.83 25.70 -13.54
C TYR A 217 -9.48 24.98 -14.86
N GLU A 218 -10.44 24.68 -15.75
CA GLU A 218 -10.17 23.97 -17.01
C GLU A 218 -9.15 24.72 -17.89
N ALA A 219 -9.24 26.05 -17.94
CA ALA A 219 -8.29 26.88 -18.68
C ALA A 219 -6.89 26.84 -18.04
N ASP A 220 -6.79 27.04 -16.72
CA ASP A 220 -5.52 27.02 -16.00
C ASP A 220 -4.84 25.65 -16.07
N VAL A 221 -5.60 24.56 -16.00
CA VAL A 221 -5.08 23.19 -16.16
C VAL A 221 -4.50 22.97 -17.55
N GLN A 222 -5.09 23.56 -18.59
CA GLN A 222 -4.58 23.42 -19.95
C GLN A 222 -3.19 24.06 -20.09
N ASP A 223 -2.96 25.19 -19.43
CA ASP A 223 -1.65 25.86 -19.37
C ASP A 223 -0.66 25.03 -18.53
N LEU A 224 -1.09 24.53 -17.36
CA LEU A 224 -0.27 23.71 -16.46
C LEU A 224 0.14 22.36 -17.06
N LEU A 225 -0.69 21.75 -17.94
CA LEU A 225 -0.33 20.52 -18.65
C LEU A 225 0.89 20.69 -19.58
N SER A 226 1.28 21.93 -19.88
CA SER A 226 2.50 22.24 -20.63
C SER A 226 3.77 22.17 -19.75
N LEU A 227 3.63 22.07 -18.43
CA LEU A 227 4.74 21.99 -17.48
C LEU A 227 5.25 20.53 -17.31
N PRO A 228 6.57 20.34 -17.12
CA PRO A 228 7.15 19.02 -16.90
C PRO A 228 6.55 18.33 -15.67
N GLY A 229 6.13 17.08 -15.84
CA GLY A 229 5.69 16.24 -14.73
C GLY A 229 4.19 16.29 -14.41
N ILE A 230 3.37 17.05 -15.13
CA ILE A 230 1.90 17.00 -15.00
C ILE A 230 1.31 16.11 -16.10
N ALA A 231 0.37 15.23 -15.73
CA ALA A 231 -0.33 14.32 -16.63
C ALA A 231 -1.84 14.56 -16.59
N ARG A 232 -2.51 14.39 -17.74
CA ARG A 232 -3.97 14.44 -17.82
C ARG A 232 -4.57 13.04 -17.62
N GLY A 233 -5.80 12.99 -17.09
CA GLY A 233 -6.60 11.77 -17.10
C GLY A 233 -6.96 11.30 -18.51
N HIS A 234 -7.32 10.02 -18.64
CA HIS A 234 -7.69 9.39 -19.91
C HIS A 234 -8.94 10.00 -20.57
N THR A 235 -9.81 10.65 -19.80
CA THR A 235 -11.05 11.27 -20.30
C THR A 235 -10.99 12.78 -20.08
N ARG A 236 -11.65 13.56 -20.96
CA ARG A 236 -11.66 15.03 -20.85
C ARG A 236 -12.18 15.53 -19.49
N TYR A 237 -13.13 14.79 -18.91
CA TYR A 237 -13.72 15.06 -17.61
C TYR A 237 -13.84 13.77 -16.80
N TYR A 238 -13.74 13.89 -15.48
CA TYR A 238 -14.03 12.82 -14.54
C TYR A 238 -15.41 13.04 -13.92
N HIS A 239 -16.29 12.03 -13.98
CA HIS A 239 -17.66 12.11 -13.46
C HIS A 239 -17.84 11.21 -12.24
N ASN A 240 -18.36 11.75 -11.14
CA ASN A 240 -18.64 10.99 -9.93
C ASN A 240 -19.67 11.72 -9.05
N SER A 241 -20.68 11.01 -8.55
CA SER A 241 -21.74 11.58 -7.71
C SER A 241 -21.26 12.13 -6.36
N ASN A 242 -20.05 11.76 -5.93
CA ASN A 242 -19.44 12.22 -4.67
C ASN A 242 -18.68 13.57 -4.80
N LEU A 243 -18.59 14.15 -6.00
CA LEU A 243 -18.03 15.50 -6.23
C LEU A 243 -19.05 16.59 -5.80
N ARG A 244 -19.44 16.57 -4.53
CA ARG A 244 -20.50 17.45 -3.99
C ARG A 244 -20.10 18.93 -4.07
N GLY A 245 -20.90 19.73 -4.76
CA GLY A 245 -20.63 21.15 -4.98
C GLY A 245 -19.97 21.44 -6.33
N PHE A 246 -19.56 20.41 -7.09
CA PHE A 246 -19.16 20.60 -8.48
C PHE A 246 -20.39 20.66 -9.39
N PRO A 247 -20.31 21.36 -10.54
CA PRO A 247 -21.41 21.42 -11.51
C PRO A 247 -21.70 20.03 -12.07
N LYS A 248 -22.94 19.84 -12.51
CA LYS A 248 -23.41 18.58 -13.09
C LYS A 248 -23.62 18.72 -14.58
N ARG A 249 -23.42 17.62 -15.31
CA ARG A 249 -23.71 17.53 -16.75
C ARG A 249 -24.18 16.13 -17.13
N ARG A 250 -24.81 16.01 -18.30
CA ARG A 250 -25.13 14.70 -18.89
C ARG A 250 -23.86 13.93 -19.25
N ASN A 251 -23.84 12.65 -18.89
CA ASN A 251 -22.77 11.71 -19.22
C ASN A 251 -23.34 10.33 -19.58
N GLY A 252 -24.00 10.23 -20.74
CA GLY A 252 -24.56 8.97 -21.27
C GLY A 252 -25.77 8.37 -20.53
N GLY A 253 -26.04 8.80 -19.28
CA GLY A 253 -27.20 8.39 -18.49
C GLY A 253 -28.38 9.38 -18.54
N ALA A 254 -29.48 8.99 -17.88
CA ALA A 254 -30.72 9.77 -17.84
C ALA A 254 -30.67 11.01 -16.94
N SER A 255 -29.71 11.08 -16.01
CA SER A 255 -29.56 12.16 -15.03
C SER A 255 -28.19 12.81 -15.10
N ASP A 256 -28.15 14.10 -14.72
CA ASP A 256 -26.89 14.85 -14.64
C ASP A 256 -26.04 14.37 -13.47
N ILE A 257 -24.75 14.20 -13.72
CA ILE A 257 -23.76 13.77 -12.73
C ILE A 257 -22.67 14.84 -12.58
N ALA A 258 -22.19 15.03 -11.35
CA ALA A 258 -21.13 15.98 -11.06
C ALA A 258 -19.83 15.60 -11.79
N TYR A 259 -19.10 16.60 -12.27
CA TYR A 259 -17.88 16.40 -13.03
C TYR A 259 -16.78 17.40 -12.65
N GLY A 260 -15.52 16.98 -12.85
CA GLY A 260 -14.33 17.79 -12.64
C GLY A 260 -13.26 17.51 -13.68
N VAL A 261 -12.18 18.29 -13.64
CA VAL A 261 -10.99 18.11 -14.48
C VAL A 261 -9.94 17.38 -13.64
N ASP A 262 -9.45 16.24 -14.13
CA ASP A 262 -8.51 15.40 -13.40
C ASP A 262 -7.08 15.48 -13.94
N VAL A 263 -6.13 15.63 -13.02
CA VAL A 263 -4.69 15.77 -13.27
C VAL A 263 -3.89 14.85 -12.36
N GLY A 264 -2.70 14.51 -12.81
CA GLY A 264 -1.72 13.79 -12.01
C GLY A 264 -0.32 14.33 -12.17
N PHE A 265 0.57 13.80 -11.37
CA PHE A 265 1.89 14.35 -11.14
C PHE A 265 2.92 13.23 -11.12
N HIS A 266 4.06 13.41 -11.75
CA HIS A 266 5.20 12.50 -11.70
C HIS A 266 6.09 12.78 -10.49
N ASN A 267 6.04 13.99 -9.94
CA ASN A 267 6.84 14.38 -8.79
C ASN A 267 6.12 15.44 -7.96
N SER A 268 6.54 15.63 -6.71
CA SER A 268 5.93 16.57 -5.78
C SER A 268 6.13 18.03 -6.21
N ALA A 269 7.19 18.36 -6.95
CA ALA A 269 7.41 19.71 -7.46
C ALA A 269 6.30 20.13 -8.43
N ALA A 270 5.89 19.25 -9.35
CA ALA A 270 4.78 19.51 -10.28
C ALA A 270 3.43 19.69 -9.56
N LEU A 271 3.20 18.96 -8.46
CA LEU A 271 2.02 19.15 -7.62
C LEU A 271 2.07 20.49 -6.87
N LEU A 272 3.22 20.84 -6.28
CA LEU A 272 3.40 22.11 -5.57
C LEU A 272 3.20 23.32 -6.50
N MET A 273 3.77 23.29 -7.71
CA MET A 273 3.56 24.36 -8.70
C MET A 273 2.08 24.57 -9.03
N LEU A 274 1.30 23.49 -9.17
CA LEU A 274 -0.14 23.58 -9.40
C LEU A 274 -0.86 24.15 -8.17
N VAL A 275 -0.47 23.75 -6.96
CA VAL A 275 -1.05 24.29 -5.72
C VAL A 275 -0.77 25.78 -5.58
N ASP A 276 0.47 26.21 -5.82
CA ASP A 276 0.87 27.62 -5.74
C ASP A 276 0.08 28.48 -6.74
N GLN A 277 -0.17 27.94 -7.94
CA GLN A 277 -1.01 28.58 -8.94
C GLN A 277 -2.48 28.66 -8.49
N LEU A 278 -3.03 27.58 -7.92
CA LEU A 278 -4.41 27.56 -7.41
C LEU A 278 -4.62 28.55 -6.27
N LEU A 279 -3.63 28.71 -5.39
CA LEU A 279 -3.66 29.64 -4.26
C LEU A 279 -3.32 31.09 -4.67
N GLY A 280 -2.96 31.33 -5.93
CA GLY A 280 -2.61 32.66 -6.43
C GLY A 280 -1.24 33.17 -5.97
N GLU A 281 -0.40 32.30 -5.41
CA GLU A 281 0.94 32.63 -4.91
C GLU A 281 1.98 32.82 -6.04
N SER A 282 1.66 32.40 -7.27
CA SER A 282 2.53 32.53 -8.45
C SER A 282 2.51 33.90 -9.14
N ARG A 283 2.10 34.98 -8.46
CA ARG A 283 2.17 36.36 -9.00
C ARG A 283 3.22 37.28 -8.37
N THR A 284 3.99 36.83 -7.38
CA THR A 284 5.02 37.66 -6.72
C THR A 284 6.46 37.22 -7.02
N LEU A 285 6.76 36.86 -8.27
CA LEU A 285 8.13 36.79 -8.77
C LEU A 285 8.43 37.88 -9.80
N VAL A 286 7.97 39.11 -9.55
CA VAL A 286 8.60 40.32 -10.09
C VAL A 286 8.35 41.46 -9.10
N SER A 287 9.40 42.22 -8.77
CA SER A 287 9.46 43.37 -7.85
C SER A 287 9.49 43.06 -6.34
N ASN A 288 10.68 42.81 -5.79
CA ASN A 288 11.48 43.90 -5.23
C ASN A 288 12.79 43.32 -4.66
N SER A 289 13.88 43.85 -5.21
CA SER A 289 15.19 43.81 -4.60
C SER A 289 15.24 44.70 -3.36
N GLU A 290 16.07 44.26 -2.41
CA GLU A 290 16.75 45.03 -1.35
C GLU A 290 16.16 45.02 0.08
N HIS A 291 17.10 44.78 1.02
CA HIS A 291 17.07 44.86 2.49
C HIS A 291 16.42 43.69 3.24
N SER A 292 17.08 43.03 4.20
CA SER A 292 18.43 43.14 4.76
C SER A 292 18.63 41.92 5.67
N ALA A 293 19.87 41.47 5.76
CA ALA A 293 20.36 40.50 6.73
C ALA A 293 19.90 40.84 8.17
N ASP A 294 19.32 39.88 8.88
CA ASP A 294 19.83 39.32 10.14
C ASP A 294 18.88 38.26 10.71
N LEU A 295 19.38 37.42 11.62
CA LEU A 295 18.73 36.28 12.31
C LEU A 295 19.01 34.89 11.73
N ALA A 296 20.30 34.62 11.52
CA ALA A 296 20.83 33.29 11.80
C ALA A 296 21.16 33.22 13.30
N GLN A 297 20.40 32.45 14.09
CA GLN A 297 20.98 31.71 15.23
C GLN A 297 19.98 30.71 15.88
N VAL A 298 20.43 29.45 15.84
CA VAL A 298 20.12 28.30 16.70
C VAL A 298 18.79 27.56 16.47
N LEU A 299 18.84 26.56 15.57
CA LEU A 299 18.11 25.31 15.75
C LEU A 299 19.13 24.15 15.81
N PRO A 300 19.02 23.20 16.75
CA PRO A 300 19.95 22.08 16.86
C PRO A 300 19.85 21.15 15.65
N GLU A 301 21.00 20.57 15.33
CA GLU A 301 21.31 19.74 14.17
C GLU A 301 20.33 18.57 13.92
N ASP A 302 20.16 18.32 12.63
CA ASP A 302 19.49 17.20 12.00
C ASP A 302 19.65 15.85 12.73
N ILE A 303 18.53 15.27 13.18
CA ILE A 303 18.42 13.81 13.18
C ILE A 303 17.94 13.43 11.77
N ALA A 304 18.91 13.35 10.85
CA ALA A 304 18.70 12.78 9.54
C ALA A 304 18.27 11.31 9.70
N LEU A 305 16.96 11.05 9.61
CA LEU A 305 16.42 9.70 9.57
C LEU A 305 16.98 9.00 8.33
N THR A 306 17.76 7.95 8.56
CA THR A 306 18.34 7.12 7.50
C THR A 306 17.24 6.33 6.80
N ASP A 307 17.44 5.97 5.53
CA ASP A 307 16.44 5.25 4.71
C ASP A 307 15.94 3.95 5.36
N THR A 308 16.70 3.38 6.29
CA THR A 308 16.35 2.20 7.10
C THR A 308 15.25 2.47 8.15
N GLU A 309 15.16 3.70 8.69
CA GLU A 309 14.14 4.11 9.66
C GLU A 309 12.81 4.45 8.97
N ARG A 310 12.89 5.00 7.74
CA ARG A 310 11.73 5.22 6.86
C ARG A 310 11.11 3.88 6.43
N ASP A 311 11.94 2.88 6.10
CA ASP A 311 11.50 1.53 5.74
C ASP A 311 10.92 0.75 6.92
N ALA A 312 11.40 1.00 8.15
CA ALA A 312 10.83 0.44 9.38
C ALA A 312 9.42 1.00 9.67
N LEU A 313 9.21 2.31 9.46
CA LEU A 313 7.91 2.99 9.54
C LEU A 313 6.92 2.51 8.46
N ILE A 314 7.42 2.21 7.25
CA ILE A 314 6.62 1.72 6.11
C ILE A 314 6.21 0.24 6.32
N LYS A 315 7.12 -0.61 6.81
CA LYS A 315 6.84 -2.04 7.06
C LYS A 315 6.00 -2.27 8.32
N ALA A 316 6.07 -1.38 9.31
CA ALA A 316 5.17 -1.37 10.47
C ALA A 316 3.70 -1.24 10.05
N ARG A 317 3.40 -0.52 8.96
CA ARG A 317 2.01 -0.25 8.53
C ARG A 317 1.37 -1.38 7.71
N VAL A 318 2.18 -2.22 7.04
CA VAL A 318 1.72 -3.39 6.29
C VAL A 318 1.52 -4.60 7.20
N GLY A 319 2.34 -4.76 8.25
CA GLY A 319 2.11 -5.74 9.31
C GLY A 319 0.95 -5.38 10.25
N GLN A 320 0.59 -4.09 10.34
CA GLN A 320 -0.41 -3.59 11.27
C GLN A 320 -1.85 -3.95 10.93
N SER A 321 -2.27 -4.23 9.69
CA SER A 321 -3.69 -4.59 9.47
C SER A 321 -4.05 -5.93 10.12
N GLY A 322 -3.20 -6.95 9.98
CA GLY A 322 -3.40 -8.24 10.66
C GLY A 322 -3.07 -8.17 12.16
N TYR A 323 -1.95 -7.55 12.53
CA TYR A 323 -1.53 -7.41 13.92
C TYR A 323 -2.51 -6.58 14.76
N ARG A 324 -3.06 -5.49 14.22
CA ARG A 324 -4.08 -4.68 14.89
C ARG A 324 -5.38 -5.46 15.06
N ASP A 325 -5.80 -6.22 14.05
CA ASP A 325 -7.00 -7.05 14.14
C ASP A 325 -6.83 -8.16 15.19
N GLU A 326 -5.63 -8.76 15.30
CA GLU A 326 -5.30 -9.71 16.37
C GLU A 326 -5.32 -9.07 17.77
N LEU A 327 -4.81 -7.84 17.91
CA LEU A 327 -4.87 -7.09 19.16
C LEU A 327 -6.31 -6.69 19.53
N LEU A 328 -7.13 -6.29 18.55
CA LEU A 328 -8.55 -6.05 18.75
C LEU A 328 -9.27 -7.31 19.21
N GLY A 329 -8.95 -8.47 18.61
CA GLY A 329 -9.52 -9.76 19.02
C GLY A 329 -9.05 -10.22 20.40
N TYR A 330 -7.79 -9.97 20.77
CA TYR A 330 -7.24 -10.36 22.07
C TYR A 330 -7.71 -9.46 23.21
N TRP A 331 -7.64 -8.14 23.04
CA TRP A 331 -7.97 -7.16 24.09
C TRP A 331 -9.46 -6.80 24.13
N GLY A 332 -10.17 -6.84 23.01
CA GLY A 332 -11.60 -6.45 22.90
C GLY A 332 -11.89 -4.96 23.10
N GLY A 333 -10.89 -4.15 23.43
CA GLY A 333 -10.96 -2.74 23.79
C GLY A 333 -9.63 -2.28 24.36
N CYS A 334 -9.52 -1.04 24.83
CA CYS A 334 -8.27 -0.56 25.42
C CYS A 334 -7.79 -1.49 26.55
N ALA A 335 -6.53 -1.89 26.53
CA ALA A 335 -5.90 -2.78 27.50
C ALA A 335 -5.98 -2.25 28.94
N VAL A 336 -6.20 -0.94 29.12
CA VAL A 336 -6.27 -0.27 30.43
C VAL A 336 -7.66 0.30 30.71
N THR A 337 -8.19 1.15 29.83
CA THR A 337 -9.39 1.96 30.12
C THR A 337 -10.71 1.33 29.68
N ASP A 338 -10.66 0.15 29.05
CA ASP A 338 -11.83 -0.54 28.49
C ASP A 338 -12.56 0.24 27.37
N CYS A 339 -11.96 1.30 26.82
CA CYS A 339 -12.52 2.01 25.66
C CYS A 339 -12.65 1.05 24.46
N CYS A 340 -13.88 0.80 24.01
CA CYS A 340 -14.16 -0.15 22.92
C CYS A 340 -14.28 0.50 21.54
N VAL A 341 -14.11 1.81 21.41
CA VAL A 341 -14.26 2.52 20.12
C VAL A 341 -13.00 2.30 19.27
N PRO A 342 -13.01 1.41 18.25
CA PRO A 342 -11.77 0.94 17.64
C PRO A 342 -10.99 2.06 16.92
N THR A 343 -11.67 3.10 16.44
CA THR A 343 -11.04 4.25 15.76
C THR A 343 -10.23 5.14 16.70
N LEU A 344 -10.47 5.07 18.01
CA LEU A 344 -9.71 5.81 19.03
C LEU A 344 -8.51 5.03 19.56
N LEU A 345 -8.43 3.73 19.27
CA LEU A 345 -7.41 2.85 19.82
C LEU A 345 -6.18 2.78 18.91
N ARG A 346 -5.00 2.67 19.51
CA ARG A 346 -3.72 2.48 18.84
C ARG A 346 -3.12 1.13 19.22
N ALA A 347 -2.56 0.46 18.22
CA ALA A 347 -1.85 -0.81 18.40
C ALA A 347 -0.38 -0.47 18.67
N SER A 348 -0.02 -0.36 19.94
CA SER A 348 1.34 -0.04 20.39
C SER A 348 2.12 -1.33 20.61
N HIS A 349 3.37 -1.37 20.13
CA HIS A 349 4.29 -2.47 20.38
C HIS A 349 4.97 -2.29 21.75
N ILE A 350 5.02 -3.34 22.55
CA ILE A 350 5.70 -3.30 23.86
C ILE A 350 7.23 -3.17 23.67
N LYS A 351 7.81 -4.09 22.89
CA LYS A 351 9.17 -3.98 22.35
C LYS A 351 9.05 -3.34 20.97
N PRO A 352 9.54 -2.10 20.75
CA PRO A 352 9.30 -1.36 19.53
C PRO A 352 9.84 -2.07 18.30
N TRP A 353 9.20 -1.77 17.18
CA TRP A 353 9.51 -2.34 15.86
C TRP A 353 11.01 -2.34 15.51
N ARG A 354 11.73 -1.27 15.85
CA ARG A 354 13.18 -1.13 15.59
C ARG A 354 14.04 -2.17 16.32
N ALA A 355 13.62 -2.60 17.51
CA ALA A 355 14.33 -3.57 18.34
C ALA A 355 13.75 -4.98 18.24
N ALA A 356 12.54 -5.13 17.71
CA ALA A 356 11.86 -6.40 17.52
C ALA A 356 12.33 -7.13 16.25
N SER A 357 12.50 -8.45 16.35
CA SER A 357 12.73 -9.37 15.24
C SER A 357 11.46 -9.54 14.37
N GLY A 358 11.61 -10.18 13.20
CA GLY A 358 10.48 -10.42 12.29
C GLY A 358 9.29 -11.13 12.93
N ALA A 359 9.54 -12.13 13.79
CA ALA A 359 8.50 -12.84 14.53
C ALA A 359 7.87 -11.97 15.64
N GLU A 360 8.70 -11.27 16.43
CA GLU A 360 8.23 -10.38 17.51
C GLU A 360 7.40 -9.20 16.99
N ARG A 361 7.62 -8.77 15.74
CA ARG A 361 6.84 -7.69 15.09
C ARG A 361 5.39 -8.08 14.79
N LEU A 362 5.14 -9.37 14.60
CA LEU A 362 3.82 -9.92 14.29
C LEU A 362 3.16 -10.62 15.50
N ASP A 363 3.90 -10.78 16.60
CA ASP A 363 3.40 -11.42 17.81
C ASP A 363 2.46 -10.50 18.59
N LYS A 364 1.17 -10.85 18.66
CA LYS A 364 0.17 -10.11 19.44
C LYS A 364 0.50 -9.96 20.94
N PHE A 365 1.35 -10.81 21.51
CA PHE A 365 1.83 -10.67 22.90
C PHE A 365 2.93 -9.61 23.04
N ASN A 366 3.47 -9.11 21.92
CA ASN A 366 4.31 -7.93 21.89
C ASN A 366 3.47 -6.66 21.67
N GLY A 367 2.21 -6.62 22.11
CA GLY A 367 1.29 -5.54 21.75
C GLY A 367 0.23 -5.21 22.79
N LEU A 368 0.02 -3.90 22.96
CA LEU A 368 -1.03 -3.32 23.77
C LEU A 368 -1.97 -2.51 22.88
N LEU A 369 -3.28 -2.61 23.14
CA LEU A 369 -4.27 -1.76 22.51
C LEU A 369 -4.57 -0.56 23.42
N LEU A 370 -4.12 0.64 23.09
CA LEU A 370 -4.12 1.78 24.00
C LEU A 370 -4.94 2.96 23.47
N THR A 371 -5.47 3.80 24.36
CA THR A 371 -5.99 5.12 23.98
C THR A 371 -4.83 6.06 23.62
N PRO A 372 -5.05 7.14 22.85
CA PRO A 372 -3.96 7.93 22.28
C PRO A 372 -3.02 8.57 23.32
N ASN A 373 -3.55 8.94 24.48
CA ASN A 373 -2.79 9.46 25.61
C ASN A 373 -1.88 8.38 26.24
N LEU A 374 -2.41 7.18 26.46
CA LEU A 374 -1.65 6.05 27.03
C LEU A 374 -0.60 5.52 26.05
N ASP A 375 -0.96 5.42 24.76
CA ASP A 375 -0.05 5.04 23.68
C ASP A 375 1.17 5.97 23.62
N LEU A 376 0.93 7.28 23.57
CA LEU A 376 2.02 8.25 23.49
C LEU A 376 2.89 8.27 24.75
N ALA A 377 2.27 8.20 25.94
CA ALA A 377 3.02 8.17 27.20
C ALA A 377 3.86 6.89 27.32
N PHE A 378 3.33 5.75 26.88
CA PHE A 378 4.03 4.47 26.89
C PHE A 378 5.20 4.47 25.89
N ASP A 379 4.96 4.86 24.63
CA ASP A 379 5.98 4.93 23.58
C ASP A 379 7.14 5.88 23.92
N GLN A 380 6.87 6.95 24.67
CA GLN A 380 7.90 7.89 25.14
C GLN A 380 8.65 7.42 26.40
N GLY A 381 8.20 6.33 27.02
CA GLY A 381 8.77 5.79 28.25
C GLY A 381 8.36 6.55 29.51
N LEU A 382 7.33 7.41 29.45
CA LEU A 382 6.79 8.14 30.59
C LEU A 382 5.95 7.25 31.51
N ILE A 383 5.41 6.16 30.96
CA ILE A 383 4.76 5.09 31.71
C ILE A 383 5.26 3.72 31.27
N SER A 384 5.12 2.72 32.13
CA SER A 384 5.32 1.31 31.80
C SER A 384 4.36 0.44 32.62
N PHE A 385 4.50 -0.88 32.56
CA PHE A 385 3.75 -1.81 33.41
C PHE A 385 4.68 -2.84 34.04
N ASP A 386 4.39 -3.21 35.30
CA ASP A 386 5.09 -4.31 35.97
C ASP A 386 4.62 -5.69 35.47
N ASP A 387 5.18 -6.77 36.02
CA ASP A 387 4.86 -8.15 35.60
C ASP A 387 3.46 -8.62 36.03
N HIS A 388 2.78 -7.83 36.86
CA HIS A 388 1.40 -7.99 37.26
C HIS A 388 0.44 -7.08 36.47
N GLY A 389 0.97 -6.22 35.60
CA GLY A 389 0.23 -5.27 34.79
C GLY A 389 -0.11 -3.96 35.50
N GLN A 390 0.43 -3.70 36.69
CA GLN A 390 0.26 -2.41 37.38
C GLN A 390 1.02 -1.32 36.63
N ILE A 391 0.41 -0.14 36.43
CA ILE A 391 1.10 0.97 35.79
C ILE A 391 2.27 1.46 36.65
N LEU A 392 3.37 1.78 35.99
CA LEU A 392 4.53 2.45 36.55
C LEU A 392 4.60 3.85 35.92
N LEU A 393 4.69 4.88 36.75
CA LEU A 393 4.86 6.26 36.28
C LEU A 393 6.34 6.63 36.37
N GLY A 394 6.90 7.20 35.31
CA GLY A 394 8.29 7.66 35.29
C GLY A 394 8.45 9.02 35.97
N GLU A 395 9.65 9.32 36.44
CA GLU A 395 9.98 10.61 37.09
C GLU A 395 9.75 11.83 36.21
N ASP A 396 9.86 11.67 34.87
CA ASP A 396 9.65 12.73 33.87
C ASP A 396 8.17 13.11 33.66
N LEU A 397 7.21 12.36 34.22
CA LEU A 397 5.78 12.66 34.12
C LEU A 397 5.29 13.31 35.41
N ASP A 398 5.19 14.64 35.41
CA ASP A 398 4.75 15.37 36.60
C ASP A 398 3.31 14.99 37.02
N PRO A 399 3.00 15.01 38.33
CA PRO A 399 1.68 14.56 38.82
C PRO A 399 0.49 15.37 38.31
N ASP A 400 0.65 16.64 37.96
CA ASP A 400 -0.43 17.48 37.43
C ASP A 400 -0.76 17.07 35.99
N SER A 401 0.25 16.86 35.15
CA SER A 401 0.10 16.32 33.79
C SER A 401 -0.46 14.91 33.79
N ALA A 402 0.00 14.04 34.70
CA ALA A 402 -0.54 12.69 34.85
C ALA A 402 -2.04 12.73 35.15
N ARG A 403 -2.47 13.58 36.11
CA ARG A 403 -3.89 13.80 36.41
C ARG A 403 -4.67 14.36 35.23
N ALA A 404 -4.14 15.37 34.55
CA ALA A 404 -4.80 16.00 33.39
C ALA A 404 -5.04 15.00 32.25
N LEU A 405 -4.15 14.01 32.09
CA LEU A 405 -4.26 12.95 31.10
C LEU A 405 -5.05 11.72 31.60
N ASN A 406 -5.60 11.76 32.82
CA ASN A 406 -6.22 10.62 33.49
C ASN A 406 -5.30 9.38 33.56
N ILE A 407 -4.00 9.62 33.77
CA ILE A 407 -3.00 8.58 34.01
C ILE A 407 -2.78 8.54 35.52
N THR A 408 -3.46 7.62 36.19
CA THR A 408 -3.43 7.51 37.65
C THR A 408 -2.69 6.25 38.09
N PRO A 409 -2.05 6.24 39.28
CA PRO A 409 -1.27 5.09 39.75
C PRO A 409 -2.07 3.80 39.93
N ASP A 410 -3.40 3.84 39.98
CA ASP A 410 -4.29 2.69 40.10
C ASP A 410 -4.58 2.00 38.76
N LEU A 411 -4.23 2.61 37.62
CA LEU A 411 -4.43 1.99 36.31
C LEU A 411 -3.62 0.70 36.18
N ARG A 412 -4.22 -0.29 35.53
CA ARG A 412 -3.59 -1.59 35.28
C ARG A 412 -4.04 -2.19 33.96
N LEU A 413 -3.25 -3.08 33.40
CA LEU A 413 -3.68 -3.94 32.30
C LEU A 413 -4.83 -4.84 32.78
N ARG A 414 -5.91 -4.89 32.01
CA ARG A 414 -7.10 -5.68 32.33
C ARG A 414 -6.84 -7.19 32.33
N GLN A 415 -5.86 -7.62 31.55
CA GLN A 415 -5.41 -9.02 31.46
C GLN A 415 -3.92 -9.06 31.12
N ILE A 416 -3.20 -10.06 31.62
CA ILE A 416 -1.79 -10.29 31.30
C ILE A 416 -1.52 -11.79 31.13
N ASP A 417 -1.03 -12.16 29.95
CA ASP A 417 -0.49 -13.48 29.64
C ASP A 417 1.03 -13.51 29.96
N PRO A 418 1.58 -14.63 30.46
CA PRO A 418 3.01 -14.77 30.73
C PRO A 418 3.94 -14.37 29.56
N ARG A 419 3.46 -14.50 28.31
CA ARG A 419 4.21 -14.11 27.11
C ARG A 419 4.46 -12.60 26.99
N HIS A 420 3.63 -11.75 27.62
CA HIS A 420 3.87 -10.29 27.64
C HIS A 420 5.08 -9.92 28.51
N ARG A 421 5.41 -10.72 29.53
CA ARG A 421 6.40 -10.34 30.56
C ARG A 421 7.79 -10.09 29.98
N GLY A 422 8.22 -10.90 29.02
CA GLY A 422 9.52 -10.71 28.37
C GLY A 422 9.61 -9.36 27.64
N TYR A 423 8.54 -8.97 26.95
CA TYR A 423 8.48 -7.68 26.27
C TYR A 423 8.37 -6.51 27.26
N LEU A 424 7.56 -6.64 28.32
CA LEU A 424 7.41 -5.61 29.34
C LEU A 424 8.71 -5.38 30.13
N ALA A 425 9.43 -6.46 30.45
CA ALA A 425 10.76 -6.37 31.04
C ALA A 425 11.72 -5.61 30.12
N TRP A 426 11.74 -5.95 28.83
CA TRP A 426 12.53 -5.22 27.84
C TRP A 426 12.16 -3.73 27.80
N HIS A 427 10.87 -3.39 27.80
CA HIS A 427 10.41 -2.00 27.80
C HIS A 427 10.90 -1.24 29.05
N ARG A 428 10.78 -1.84 30.24
CA ARG A 428 11.27 -1.27 31.51
C ARG A 428 12.77 -1.04 31.54
N ASP A 429 13.55 -1.90 30.88
CA ASP A 429 15.01 -1.83 30.91
C ASP A 429 15.59 -0.91 29.83
N ASN A 430 14.86 -0.65 28.74
CA ASN A 430 15.41 0.03 27.56
C ASN A 430 14.72 1.35 27.18
N LEU A 431 13.48 1.59 27.63
CA LEU A 431 12.70 2.78 27.26
C LEU A 431 12.11 3.52 28.43
N PHE A 432 11.66 2.80 29.46
CA PHE A 432 11.04 3.42 30.62
C PHE A 432 12.04 4.34 31.32
N ARG A 433 11.63 5.60 31.49
CA ARG A 433 12.40 6.63 32.17
C ARG A 433 12.06 6.54 33.64
N LYS A 434 12.95 5.88 34.39
CA LYS A 434 12.79 5.65 35.82
C LYS A 434 12.76 6.97 36.55
#